data_AF-A0A8H8CIC0-F1
#
_entry.id   AF-A0A8H8CIC0-F1
#
_cell.length_a   1.000
_cell.length_b   1.000
_cell.length_c   1.000
_cell.angle_alpha   90.00
_cell.angle_beta   90.00
_cell.angle_gamma   90.00
#
_symmetry.space_group_name_H-M   'P 1'
#
loop_
_entity.id
_entity.type
_entity.pdbx_description
1 polymer ?
#
loop_
_entity_poly.entity_id
_entity_poly.type
_entity_poly.pdbx_seq_one_letter_code
_entity_poly.pdbx_strand_id
1 'polypeptide(L)'
;MNQIGVQESHTQTDQQRLVCPTSGQGTSQFPNVTRKDLSQCQWCYKSRQEPGVILSNCGGCKRAWYCSKECQKAAWPTHKIACRINVENSKQHPDAQDVMKKLSTFCARHRPSLLKYGIQALDLANDPDRRLRDILAIDVIPVVDEEGNSKSSKLFLAFEARVESVDGFPPEQRHELKLQMKLFDEDSRRSGNMGGFFVIVIDRPSGAGNVCPMGFPKEIVNWERAQPWKEPLLNSLNAPLKSL
;
A
#
# COMPACT_ATOMS: atom_id res chain seq x y z
N MET A 1 -33.31 35.06 53.68
CA MET A 1 -31.97 35.62 53.95
C MET A 1 -31.08 35.34 52.76
N ASN A 2 -30.60 36.42 52.17
CA ASN A 2 -29.54 36.61 51.16
C ASN A 2 -29.60 35.95 49.77
N GLN A 3 -29.78 36.87 48.81
CA GLN A 3 -29.35 36.96 47.40
C GLN A 3 -27.92 36.42 47.18
N ILE A 4 -27.45 36.06 45.98
CA ILE A 4 -27.03 36.87 44.80
C ILE A 4 -26.56 35.78 43.77
N GLY A 5 -26.88 35.72 42.48
CA GLY A 5 -26.58 36.65 41.39
C GLY A 5 -26.25 35.85 40.11
N VAL A 6 -26.81 36.27 38.99
CA VAL A 6 -26.65 35.75 37.62
C VAL A 6 -25.32 36.24 37.02
N GLN A 7 -24.66 35.45 36.14
CA GLN A 7 -24.13 35.93 34.84
C GLN A 7 -23.40 34.85 34.01
N GLU A 8 -23.79 34.78 32.73
CA GLU A 8 -23.02 34.19 31.62
C GLU A 8 -21.87 35.12 31.22
N SER A 9 -20.75 34.58 30.75
CA SER A 9 -19.96 35.20 29.67
C SER A 9 -18.93 34.23 29.05
N HIS A 10 -18.90 34.25 27.73
CA HIS A 10 -17.84 33.73 26.85
C HIS A 10 -16.49 34.42 27.15
N THR A 11 -15.35 33.73 26.92
CA THR A 11 -14.33 34.10 25.90
C THR A 11 -13.08 33.21 25.93
N GLN A 12 -12.61 32.93 24.70
CA GLN A 12 -11.23 32.83 24.22
C GLN A 12 -10.27 31.69 24.63
N THR A 13 -10.08 30.82 23.64
CA THR A 13 -8.89 30.03 23.30
C THR A 13 -7.57 30.73 23.59
N ASP A 14 -6.69 30.07 24.36
CA ASP A 14 -5.28 30.48 24.49
C ASP A 14 -4.36 29.40 23.90
N GLN A 15 -3.59 29.82 22.90
CA GLN A 15 -2.65 29.02 22.14
C GLN A 15 -1.33 28.94 22.90
N GLN A 16 -1.09 27.85 23.64
CA GLN A 16 0.25 27.57 24.15
C GLN A 16 1.07 26.74 23.16
N ARG A 17 2.08 27.42 22.60
CA ARG A 17 3.17 26.89 21.77
C ARG A 17 3.83 25.70 22.47
N LEU A 18 3.79 24.53 21.83
CA LEU A 18 4.74 23.45 22.11
C LEU A 18 5.94 23.60 21.18
N VAL A 19 7.08 23.91 21.79
CA VAL A 19 8.40 24.04 21.16
C VAL A 19 8.93 22.65 20.83
N CYS A 20 9.52 22.50 19.64
CA CYS A 20 10.10 21.26 19.14
C CYS A 20 11.33 20.86 19.98
N PRO A 21 11.38 19.67 20.62
CA PRO A 21 12.63 19.15 21.15
C PRO A 21 13.48 18.65 19.99
N THR A 22 14.60 19.33 19.75
CA THR A 22 15.63 18.87 18.83
C THR A 22 16.35 17.63 19.38
N SER A 23 16.76 16.77 18.44
CA SER A 23 17.82 15.76 18.54
C SER A 23 17.59 14.57 19.49
N GLY A 24 16.87 13.57 18.99
CA GLY A 24 17.09 12.17 19.32
C GLY A 24 17.61 11.44 18.07
N GLN A 25 18.88 11.07 18.06
CA GLN A 25 19.49 10.24 17.02
C GLN A 25 18.94 8.81 17.12
N GLY A 26 17.83 8.54 16.46
CA GLY A 26 17.39 7.18 16.15
C GLY A 26 17.97 6.78 14.79
N THR A 27 18.96 5.90 14.77
CA THR A 27 19.51 5.34 13.54
C THR A 27 18.44 4.45 12.90
N SER A 28 17.70 5.00 11.94
CA SER A 28 16.83 4.24 11.03
C SER A 28 17.71 3.32 10.18
N GLN A 29 18.01 2.12 10.68
CA GLN A 29 18.69 1.06 9.93
C GLN A 29 17.74 0.38 8.92
N PHE A 30 17.04 1.17 8.10
CA PHE A 30 16.38 0.62 6.92
C PHE A 30 17.31 0.84 5.73
N PRO A 31 17.80 -0.23 5.06
CA PRO A 31 18.67 -0.08 3.91
C PRO A 31 17.97 0.75 2.82
N ASN A 32 18.76 1.47 2.03
CA ASN A 32 18.28 2.30 0.94
C ASN A 32 17.82 1.39 -0.22
N VAL A 33 16.55 0.96 -0.19
CA VAL A 33 15.96 0.02 -1.16
C VAL A 33 15.38 0.79 -2.36
N THR A 34 15.91 0.55 -3.57
CA THR A 34 15.41 1.18 -4.80
C THR A 34 14.13 0.51 -5.31
N ARG A 35 13.39 1.17 -6.22
CA ARG A 35 12.18 0.61 -6.86
C ARG A 35 12.42 -0.76 -7.52
N LYS A 36 13.61 -1.00 -8.08
CA LYS A 36 13.96 -2.30 -8.68
C LYS A 36 14.12 -3.39 -7.61
N ASP A 37 14.56 -3.02 -6.42
CA ASP A 37 14.91 -3.94 -5.34
C ASP A 37 13.68 -4.52 -4.63
N LEU A 38 12.49 -3.95 -4.86
CA LEU A 38 11.21 -4.45 -4.35
C LEU A 38 10.48 -5.40 -5.33
N SER A 39 11.07 -5.68 -6.49
CA SER A 39 10.50 -6.65 -7.44
C SER A 39 10.81 -8.08 -7.01
N GLN A 40 9.82 -8.97 -7.10
CA GLN A 40 9.93 -10.38 -6.73
C GLN A 40 9.32 -11.29 -7.80
N CYS A 41 9.79 -12.53 -7.86
CA CYS A 41 9.21 -13.55 -8.73
C CYS A 41 7.75 -13.82 -8.33
N GLN A 42 6.82 -13.86 -9.29
CA GLN A 42 5.41 -14.15 -8.98
C GLN A 42 5.10 -15.63 -8.73
N TRP A 43 6.09 -16.51 -8.88
CA TRP A 43 5.92 -17.93 -8.58
C TRP A 43 6.63 -18.36 -7.29
N CYS A 44 7.92 -18.05 -7.17
CA CYS A 44 8.75 -18.49 -6.06
C CYS A 44 9.13 -17.35 -5.11
N TYR A 45 8.64 -16.13 -5.36
CA TYR A 45 8.76 -14.95 -4.49
C TYR A 45 10.17 -14.48 -4.18
N LYS A 46 11.18 -15.10 -4.83
CA LYS A 46 12.56 -14.65 -4.74
C LYS A 46 12.66 -13.18 -5.09
N SER A 47 13.22 -12.42 -4.17
CA SER A 47 13.44 -10.99 -4.33
C SER A 47 14.61 -10.77 -5.28
N ARG A 48 14.59 -9.65 -6.02
CA ARG A 48 15.77 -9.19 -6.76
C ARG A 48 16.99 -8.95 -5.86
N GLN A 49 16.78 -8.75 -4.55
CA GLN A 49 17.86 -8.59 -3.57
C GLN A 49 18.59 -9.90 -3.24
N GLU A 50 18.00 -11.05 -3.55
CA GLU A 50 18.66 -12.32 -3.28
C GLU A 50 19.85 -12.53 -4.24
N PRO A 51 21.01 -13.01 -3.75
CA PRO A 51 22.19 -13.26 -4.57
C PRO A 51 21.87 -14.16 -5.77
N GLY A 52 22.22 -13.71 -6.97
CA GLY A 52 22.02 -14.46 -8.21
C GLY A 52 20.60 -14.43 -8.78
N VAL A 53 19.67 -13.67 -8.20
CA VAL A 53 18.29 -13.57 -8.71
C VAL A 53 18.18 -12.46 -9.76
N ILE A 54 17.95 -12.86 -11.01
CA ILE A 54 17.64 -11.95 -12.12
C ILE A 54 16.17 -12.11 -12.46
N LEU A 55 15.36 -11.06 -12.27
CA LEU A 55 13.96 -11.08 -12.67
C LEU A 55 13.78 -10.54 -14.09
N SER A 56 13.05 -11.29 -14.90
CA SER A 56 12.55 -10.92 -16.22
C SER A 56 11.04 -10.76 -16.18
N ASN A 57 10.50 -9.83 -16.96
CA ASN A 57 9.05 -9.67 -17.05
C ASN A 57 8.42 -10.67 -18.03
N CYS A 58 7.13 -10.94 -17.85
CA CYS A 58 6.34 -11.71 -18.80
C CYS A 58 6.37 -11.03 -20.18
N GLY A 59 6.83 -11.73 -21.23
CA GLY A 59 6.92 -11.17 -22.57
C GLY A 59 5.57 -10.73 -23.17
N GLY A 60 4.47 -11.33 -22.72
CA GLY A 60 3.11 -10.97 -23.16
C GLY A 60 2.61 -9.69 -22.50
N CYS A 61 2.32 -9.75 -21.20
CA CYS A 61 1.71 -8.62 -20.49
C CYS A 61 2.69 -7.57 -19.96
N LYS A 62 4.00 -7.89 -19.86
CA LYS A 62 5.06 -7.04 -19.28
C LYS A 62 4.83 -6.60 -17.81
N ARG A 63 3.89 -7.25 -17.10
CA ARG A 63 3.46 -6.84 -15.74
C ARG A 63 3.85 -7.80 -14.62
N ALA A 64 3.96 -9.09 -14.90
CA ALA A 64 4.46 -10.08 -13.94
C ALA A 64 5.98 -10.27 -14.11
N TRP A 65 6.68 -10.54 -13.01
CA TRP A 65 8.13 -10.79 -12.97
C TRP A 65 8.41 -12.23 -12.57
N TYR A 66 9.42 -12.85 -13.17
CA TYR A 66 9.84 -14.22 -12.89
C TYR A 66 11.36 -14.31 -12.88
N CYS A 67 11.93 -15.10 -11.97
CA CYS A 67 13.37 -15.33 -11.91
C CYS A 67 13.87 -16.34 -12.96
N SER A 68 12.97 -17.11 -13.56
CA SER A 68 13.31 -18.10 -14.57
C SER A 68 12.10 -18.47 -15.44
N LYS A 69 12.34 -19.13 -16.57
CA LYS A 69 11.28 -19.63 -17.46
C LYS A 69 10.44 -20.72 -16.79
N GLU A 70 11.04 -21.50 -15.90
CA GLU A 70 10.37 -22.55 -15.12
C GLU A 70 9.36 -21.93 -14.17
N CYS A 71 9.75 -20.86 -13.45
CA CYS A 71 8.84 -20.10 -12.60
C CYS A 71 7.69 -19.47 -13.40
N GLN A 72 7.98 -18.93 -14.60
CA GLN A 72 6.92 -18.41 -15.47
C GLN A 72 5.95 -19.50 -15.92
N LYS A 73 6.45 -20.68 -16.31
CA LYS A 73 5.61 -21.83 -16.71
C LYS A 73 4.77 -22.35 -15.56
N ALA A 74 5.35 -22.44 -14.36
CA ALA A 74 4.66 -22.93 -13.18
C ALA A 74 3.55 -21.96 -12.72
N ALA A 75 3.79 -20.65 -12.84
CA ALA A 75 2.75 -19.64 -12.63
C ALA A 75 1.74 -19.53 -13.79
N TRP A 76 1.97 -20.15 -14.95
CA TRP A 76 1.13 -19.94 -16.13
C TRP A 76 -0.35 -20.30 -15.93
N PRO A 77 -0.72 -21.41 -15.28
CA PRO A 77 -2.14 -21.76 -15.07
C PRO A 77 -2.93 -20.65 -14.38
N THR A 78 -2.33 -19.98 -13.40
CA THR A 78 -2.96 -18.88 -12.66
C THR A 78 -2.72 -17.52 -13.33
N HIS A 79 -1.56 -17.31 -13.96
CA HIS A 79 -1.21 -16.05 -14.62
C HIS A 79 -1.93 -15.85 -15.97
N LYS A 80 -2.28 -16.90 -16.72
CA LYS A 80 -2.79 -16.80 -18.10
C LYS A 80 -3.96 -15.83 -18.25
N ILE A 81 -4.93 -15.90 -17.33
CA ILE A 81 -6.11 -15.03 -17.34
C ILE A 81 -5.70 -13.58 -17.08
N ALA A 82 -4.93 -13.34 -16.01
CA ALA A 82 -4.39 -12.02 -15.68
C ALA A 82 -3.50 -11.47 -16.81
N CYS A 83 -2.72 -12.32 -17.48
CA CYS A 83 -1.90 -11.95 -18.62
C CYS A 83 -2.76 -11.44 -19.77
N ARG A 84 -3.84 -12.15 -20.11
CA ARG A 84 -4.76 -11.74 -21.17
C ARG A 84 -5.43 -10.42 -20.86
N ILE A 85 -5.99 -10.28 -19.66
CA ILE A 85 -6.61 -9.02 -19.19
C ILE A 85 -5.61 -7.86 -19.29
N ASN A 86 -4.39 -8.09 -18.82
CA ASN A 86 -3.35 -7.07 -18.88
C ASN A 86 -2.97 -6.69 -20.32
N VAL A 87 -2.92 -7.65 -21.24
CA VAL A 87 -2.66 -7.40 -22.66
C VAL A 87 -3.83 -6.63 -23.30
N GLU A 88 -5.07 -7.02 -23.04
CA GLU A 88 -6.28 -6.32 -23.51
C GLU A 88 -6.29 -4.86 -23.01
N ASN A 89 -6.07 -4.66 -21.70
CA ASN A 89 -6.03 -3.33 -21.08
C ASN A 89 -4.91 -2.46 -21.67
N SER A 90 -3.76 -3.06 -22.00
CA SER A 90 -2.64 -2.34 -22.63
C SER A 90 -2.99 -1.83 -24.03
N LYS A 91 -3.86 -2.54 -24.76
CA LYS A 91 -4.30 -2.17 -26.11
C LYS A 91 -5.43 -1.13 -26.09
N GLN A 92 -6.36 -1.27 -25.16
CA GLN A 92 -7.56 -0.43 -25.08
C GLN A 92 -7.27 0.93 -24.43
N HIS A 93 -6.29 0.99 -23.53
CA HIS A 93 -5.99 2.19 -22.76
C HIS A 93 -4.48 2.40 -22.64
N PRO A 94 -3.80 2.92 -23.68
CA PRO A 94 -2.37 3.25 -23.60
C PRO A 94 -2.05 4.22 -22.45
N ASP A 95 -2.97 5.14 -22.12
CA ASP A 95 -2.87 6.02 -20.96
C ASP A 95 -2.98 5.25 -19.63
N ALA A 96 -3.77 4.17 -19.58
CA ALA A 96 -3.85 3.32 -18.39
C ALA A 96 -2.53 2.58 -18.11
N GLN A 97 -1.70 2.34 -19.13
CA GLN A 97 -0.38 1.76 -18.92
C GLN A 97 0.55 2.73 -18.18
N ASP A 98 0.48 4.01 -18.52
CA ASP A 98 1.21 5.06 -17.81
C ASP A 98 0.67 5.25 -16.38
N VAL A 99 -0.66 5.29 -16.21
CA VAL A 99 -1.30 5.35 -14.88
C VAL A 99 -0.86 4.18 -14.00
N MET A 100 -0.92 2.94 -14.48
CA MET A 100 -0.50 1.77 -13.69
C MET A 100 1.00 1.81 -13.38
N LYS A 101 1.85 2.29 -14.30
CA LYS A 101 3.28 2.49 -14.04
C LYS A 101 3.50 3.53 -12.94
N LYS A 102 2.76 4.64 -12.96
CA LYS A 102 2.79 5.68 -11.93
C LYS A 102 2.29 5.12 -10.59
N LEU A 103 1.14 4.45 -10.54
CA LEU A 103 0.58 3.84 -9.32
C LEU A 103 1.54 2.82 -8.70
N SER A 104 2.14 1.94 -9.51
CA SER A 104 3.16 1.00 -9.04
C SER A 104 4.38 1.73 -8.46
N THR A 105 4.81 2.84 -9.07
CA THR A 105 5.90 3.68 -8.55
C THR A 105 5.53 4.29 -7.19
N PHE A 106 4.31 4.79 -7.07
CA PHE A 106 3.77 5.37 -5.84
C PHE A 106 3.69 4.32 -4.72
N CYS A 107 3.08 3.15 -4.96
CA CYS A 107 3.03 2.09 -3.96
C CYS A 107 4.42 1.62 -3.51
N ALA A 108 5.38 1.48 -4.45
CA ALA A 108 6.75 1.09 -4.10
C ALA A 108 7.43 2.11 -3.19
N ARG A 109 7.27 3.41 -3.49
CA ARG A 109 7.82 4.52 -2.72
C ARG A 109 7.25 4.61 -1.30
N HIS A 110 5.95 4.32 -1.15
CA HIS A 110 5.26 4.44 0.13
C HIS A 110 5.12 3.10 0.88
N ARG A 111 5.76 2.02 0.41
CA ARG A 111 5.65 0.68 0.98
C ARG A 111 5.83 0.64 2.51
N PRO A 112 6.79 1.35 3.14
CA PRO A 112 6.90 1.38 4.61
C PRO A 112 5.66 1.95 5.30
N SER A 113 5.11 3.05 4.80
CA SER A 113 3.89 3.66 5.33
C SER A 113 2.67 2.77 5.11
N LEU A 114 2.53 2.19 3.91
CA LEU A 114 1.43 1.27 3.60
C LEU A 114 1.46 0.02 4.50
N LEU A 115 2.64 -0.51 4.81
CA LEU A 115 2.81 -1.63 5.74
C LEU A 115 2.40 -1.23 7.16
N LYS A 116 3.02 -0.18 7.72
CA LYS A 116 2.77 0.27 9.09
C LYS A 116 1.30 0.57 9.33
N TYR A 117 0.73 1.45 8.50
CA TYR A 117 -0.65 1.89 8.68
C TYR A 117 -1.65 0.84 8.21
N GLY A 118 -1.27 -0.08 7.33
CA GLY A 118 -2.08 -1.25 6.99
C GLY A 118 -2.29 -2.18 8.18
N ILE A 119 -1.22 -2.47 8.94
CA ILE A 119 -1.31 -3.26 10.18
C ILE A 119 -2.23 -2.57 11.20
N GLN A 120 -2.11 -1.25 11.36
CA GLN A 120 -2.92 -0.47 12.30
C GLN A 120 -4.39 -0.36 11.86
N ALA A 121 -4.65 -0.07 10.58
CA ALA A 121 -5.99 0.06 10.04
C ALA A 121 -6.79 -1.24 10.13
N LEU A 122 -6.13 -2.36 9.85
CA LEU A 122 -6.72 -3.69 9.96
C LEU A 122 -6.69 -4.24 11.38
N ASP A 123 -6.12 -3.53 12.35
CA ASP A 123 -5.98 -3.94 13.76
C ASP A 123 -5.36 -5.35 13.92
N LEU A 124 -4.35 -5.68 13.11
CA LEU A 124 -3.80 -7.04 13.02
C LEU A 124 -3.06 -7.49 14.28
N ALA A 125 -2.68 -6.56 15.16
CA ALA A 125 -2.08 -6.89 16.45
C ALA A 125 -3.09 -7.52 17.43
N ASN A 126 -4.37 -7.19 17.25
CA ASN A 126 -5.47 -7.68 18.08
C ASN A 126 -6.26 -8.79 17.36
N ASP A 127 -6.48 -8.64 16.05
CA ASP A 127 -7.18 -9.60 15.20
C ASP A 127 -6.35 -9.94 13.94
N PRO A 128 -5.35 -10.83 14.05
CA PRO A 128 -4.50 -11.19 12.92
C PRO A 128 -5.28 -11.77 11.74
N ASP A 129 -6.40 -12.45 11.97
CA ASP A 129 -7.22 -13.09 10.93
C ASP A 129 -8.04 -12.10 10.12
N ARG A 130 -8.15 -10.85 10.58
CA ARG A 130 -8.76 -9.75 9.82
C ARG A 130 -8.08 -9.53 8.46
N ARG A 131 -6.81 -9.92 8.31
CA ARG A 131 -6.05 -9.92 7.04
C ARG A 131 -6.71 -10.69 5.89
N LEU A 132 -7.58 -11.67 6.21
CA LEU A 132 -8.28 -12.50 5.22
C LEU A 132 -9.73 -12.04 4.95
N ARG A 133 -10.21 -11.06 5.71
CA ARG A 133 -11.60 -10.57 5.68
C ARG A 133 -11.72 -9.17 5.13
N ASP A 134 -10.73 -8.33 5.45
CA ASP A 134 -10.73 -6.91 5.17
C ASP A 134 -9.45 -6.47 4.46
N ILE A 135 -9.54 -5.36 3.74
CA ILE A 135 -8.42 -4.72 3.04
C ILE A 135 -8.39 -3.22 3.34
N LEU A 136 -7.20 -2.61 3.24
CA LEU A 136 -7.07 -1.16 3.27
C LEU A 136 -7.16 -0.62 1.83
N ALA A 137 -8.15 0.21 1.54
CA ALA A 137 -8.29 0.91 0.27
C ALA A 137 -7.90 2.39 0.43
N ILE A 138 -7.13 2.92 -0.52
CA ILE A 138 -6.64 4.29 -0.52
C ILE A 138 -6.97 4.91 -1.87
N ASP A 139 -7.69 6.02 -1.86
CA ASP A 139 -8.05 6.74 -3.07
C ASP A 139 -7.07 7.88 -3.31
N VAL A 140 -6.62 7.96 -4.55
CA VAL A 140 -5.65 8.96 -5.01
C VAL A 140 -6.15 9.68 -6.26
N ILE A 141 -5.62 10.88 -6.48
CA ILE A 141 -5.75 11.64 -7.72
C ILE A 141 -4.36 12.01 -8.25
N PRO A 142 -4.14 12.03 -9.58
CA PRO A 142 -2.84 12.37 -10.14
C PRO A 142 -2.53 13.84 -9.86
N VAL A 143 -1.27 14.13 -9.57
CA VAL A 143 -0.78 15.51 -9.47
C VAL A 143 -0.12 15.87 -10.79
N VAL A 144 -0.65 16.91 -11.43
CA VAL A 144 -0.19 17.46 -12.70
C VAL A 144 0.24 18.92 -12.52
N ASP A 145 1.18 19.39 -13.34
CA ASP A 145 1.48 20.82 -13.48
C ASP A 145 0.44 21.55 -14.34
N GLU A 146 0.62 22.86 -14.52
CA GLU A 146 -0.30 23.72 -15.28
C GLU A 146 -0.40 23.27 -16.74
N GLU A 147 0.64 22.61 -17.25
CA GLU A 147 0.72 22.01 -18.58
C GLU A 147 0.19 20.57 -18.63
N GLY A 148 -0.30 20.01 -17.52
CA GLY A 148 -0.87 18.67 -17.45
C GLY A 148 0.15 17.53 -17.30
N ASN A 149 1.44 17.83 -17.12
CA ASN A 149 2.50 16.85 -16.93
C ASN A 149 2.63 16.43 -15.47
N SER A 150 2.94 15.16 -15.23
CA SER A 150 3.07 14.63 -13.87
C SER A 150 4.43 15.00 -13.26
N LYS A 151 4.45 15.70 -12.12
CA LYS A 151 5.69 16.07 -11.42
C LYS A 151 6.37 14.82 -10.83
N SER A 152 7.65 14.60 -11.18
CA SER A 152 8.40 13.38 -10.82
C SER A 152 8.46 13.07 -9.31
N SER A 153 8.40 14.10 -8.47
CA SER A 153 8.47 13.97 -7.01
C SER A 153 7.10 13.75 -6.34
N LYS A 154 5.99 14.15 -6.97
CA LYS A 154 4.61 13.99 -6.45
C LYS A 154 3.72 13.43 -7.57
N LEU A 155 3.62 12.12 -7.67
CA LEU A 155 2.82 11.46 -8.72
C LEU A 155 1.31 11.54 -8.43
N PHE A 156 0.95 11.41 -7.16
CA PHE A 156 -0.44 11.38 -6.71
C PHE A 156 -0.59 12.13 -5.39
N LEU A 157 -1.81 12.63 -5.16
CA LEU A 157 -2.30 13.09 -3.87
C LEU A 157 -3.26 12.02 -3.33
N ALA A 158 -2.97 11.48 -2.16
CA ALA A 158 -3.88 10.60 -1.43
C ALA A 158 -4.86 11.46 -0.62
N PHE A 159 -6.16 11.24 -0.78
CA PHE A 159 -7.16 12.11 -0.13
C PHE A 159 -8.19 11.34 0.70
N GLU A 160 -8.28 10.01 0.53
CA GLU A 160 -9.20 9.17 1.30
C GLU A 160 -8.57 7.78 1.54
N ALA A 161 -8.87 7.18 2.69
CA ALA A 161 -8.40 5.86 3.08
C ALA A 161 -9.43 5.20 4.00
N ARG A 162 -9.82 3.97 3.65
CA ARG A 162 -10.90 3.22 4.31
C ARG A 162 -10.57 1.74 4.40
N VAL A 163 -11.13 1.08 5.41
CA VAL A 163 -11.09 -0.38 5.51
C VAL A 163 -12.36 -0.91 4.87
N GLU A 164 -12.19 -1.81 3.91
CA GLU A 164 -13.29 -2.42 3.16
C GLU A 164 -13.34 -3.92 3.44
N SER A 165 -14.54 -4.43 3.65
CA SER A 165 -14.73 -5.88 3.71
C SER A 165 -14.63 -6.47 2.31
N VAL A 166 -13.93 -7.59 2.18
CA VAL A 166 -13.82 -8.33 0.93
C VAL A 166 -15.19 -8.81 0.44
N ASP A 167 -16.15 -9.02 1.34
CA ASP A 167 -17.52 -9.37 0.99
C ASP A 167 -18.31 -8.23 0.34
N GLY A 168 -17.82 -6.99 0.42
CA GLY A 168 -18.36 -5.83 -0.31
C GLY A 168 -18.02 -5.83 -1.80
N PHE A 169 -17.08 -6.65 -2.26
CA PHE A 169 -16.68 -6.71 -3.67
C PHE A 169 -17.70 -7.49 -4.52
N PRO A 170 -17.85 -7.14 -5.82
CA PRO A 170 -18.68 -7.91 -6.75
C PRO A 170 -18.32 -9.41 -6.75
N PRO A 171 -19.30 -10.34 -6.85
CA PRO A 171 -19.05 -11.77 -6.74
C PRO A 171 -17.92 -12.30 -7.62
N GLU A 172 -17.84 -11.82 -8.86
CA GLU A 172 -16.83 -12.20 -9.85
C GLU A 172 -15.42 -11.77 -9.48
N GLN A 173 -15.26 -10.66 -8.74
CA GLN A 173 -13.96 -10.18 -8.26
C GLN A 173 -13.62 -10.75 -6.87
N ARG A 174 -14.65 -10.99 -6.05
CA ARG A 174 -14.52 -11.45 -4.67
C ARG A 174 -13.86 -12.81 -4.57
N HIS A 175 -14.26 -13.78 -5.39
CA HIS A 175 -13.69 -15.13 -5.34
C HIS A 175 -12.19 -15.11 -5.62
N GLU A 176 -11.79 -14.41 -6.68
CA GLU A 176 -10.38 -14.25 -7.05
C GLU A 176 -9.60 -13.50 -5.96
N LEU A 177 -10.14 -12.40 -5.44
CA LEU A 177 -9.49 -11.64 -4.37
C LEU A 177 -9.27 -12.49 -3.11
N LYS A 178 -10.29 -13.23 -2.67
CA LYS A 178 -10.18 -14.16 -1.51
C LYS A 178 -9.13 -15.24 -1.75
N LEU A 179 -9.03 -15.78 -2.96
CA LEU A 179 -8.03 -16.78 -3.31
C LEU A 179 -6.61 -16.19 -3.26
N GLN A 180 -6.40 -15.02 -3.88
CA GLN A 180 -5.10 -14.34 -3.87
C GLN A 180 -4.64 -13.96 -2.47
N MET A 181 -5.57 -13.49 -1.61
CA MET A 181 -5.26 -13.18 -0.21
C MET A 181 -4.81 -14.42 0.56
N LYS A 182 -5.49 -15.57 0.40
CA LYS A 182 -5.09 -16.83 1.04
C LYS A 182 -3.73 -17.32 0.57
N LEU A 183 -3.50 -17.34 -0.75
CA LEU A 183 -2.24 -17.79 -1.33
C LEU A 183 -1.06 -16.93 -0.87
N PHE A 184 -1.23 -15.60 -0.88
CA PHE A 184 -0.20 -14.69 -0.39
C PHE A 184 0.02 -14.80 1.11
N ASP A 185 -1.04 -15.00 1.91
CA ASP A 185 -0.89 -15.23 3.34
C ASP A 185 -0.06 -16.47 3.66
N GLU A 186 -0.38 -17.60 3.02
CA GLU A 186 0.37 -18.84 3.16
C GLU A 186 1.84 -18.68 2.77
N ASP A 187 2.09 -17.99 1.65
CA ASP A 187 3.45 -17.72 1.20
C ASP A 187 4.21 -16.83 2.18
N SER A 188 3.59 -15.74 2.64
CA SER A 188 4.19 -14.83 3.61
C SER A 188 4.58 -15.55 4.90
N ARG A 189 3.72 -16.45 5.39
CA ARG A 189 4.01 -17.30 6.56
C ARG A 189 5.19 -18.25 6.32
N ARG A 190 5.29 -18.85 5.13
CA ARG A 190 6.44 -19.71 4.75
C ARG A 190 7.75 -18.93 4.72
N SER A 191 7.70 -17.64 4.36
CA SER A 191 8.85 -16.74 4.43
C SER A 191 9.16 -16.20 5.83
N GLY A 192 8.47 -16.68 6.88
CA GLY A 192 8.75 -16.34 8.27
C GLY A 192 7.93 -15.18 8.85
N ASN A 193 7.08 -14.53 8.05
CA ASN A 193 6.15 -13.50 8.55
C ASN A 193 5.00 -14.12 9.37
N MET A 194 4.25 -13.28 10.08
CA MET A 194 3.03 -13.73 10.77
C MET A 194 1.87 -13.97 9.79
N GLY A 195 1.85 -13.21 8.69
CA GLY A 195 0.88 -13.35 7.63
C GLY A 195 1.07 -12.31 6.54
N GLY A 196 0.18 -12.35 5.55
CA GLY A 196 0.11 -11.40 4.44
C GLY A 196 -1.24 -10.71 4.36
N PHE A 197 -1.26 -9.42 4.04
CA PHE A 197 -2.47 -8.64 3.76
C PHE A 197 -2.30 -7.77 2.52
N PHE A 198 -3.42 -7.28 1.97
CA PHE A 198 -3.43 -6.40 0.80
C PHE A 198 -3.83 -4.97 1.15
N VAL A 199 -3.15 -4.03 0.50
CA VAL A 199 -3.56 -2.63 0.38
C VAL A 199 -3.90 -2.37 -1.08
N ILE A 200 -4.99 -1.68 -1.37
CA ILE A 200 -5.35 -1.29 -2.74
C ILE A 200 -5.26 0.23 -2.86
N VAL A 201 -4.48 0.72 -3.81
CA VAL A 201 -4.41 2.14 -4.16
C VAL A 201 -5.15 2.37 -5.46
N ILE A 202 -6.17 3.24 -5.45
CA ILE A 202 -7.11 3.44 -6.55
C ILE A 202 -6.97 4.87 -7.06
N ASP A 203 -6.56 5.01 -8.32
CA ASP A 203 -6.63 6.26 -9.04
C ASP A 203 -8.08 6.57 -9.42
N ARG A 204 -8.68 7.58 -8.79
CA ARG A 204 -10.13 7.84 -8.91
C ARG A 204 -10.60 8.30 -10.29
N PRO A 205 -9.88 9.17 -11.01
CA PRO A 205 -10.28 9.56 -12.36
C PRO A 205 -10.29 8.40 -13.35
N SER A 206 -9.29 7.52 -13.31
CA SER A 206 -9.22 6.38 -14.24
C SER A 206 -9.92 5.12 -13.74
N GLY A 207 -10.19 5.01 -12.44
CA GLY A 207 -10.67 3.78 -11.78
C GLY A 207 -9.59 2.70 -11.65
N ALA A 208 -8.34 2.97 -12.05
CA ALA A 208 -7.27 1.99 -12.02
C ALA A 208 -6.83 1.69 -10.58
N GLY A 209 -6.82 0.40 -10.21
CA GLY A 209 -6.38 -0.08 -8.90
C GLY A 209 -5.04 -0.80 -8.96
N ASN A 210 -4.13 -0.48 -8.04
CA ASN A 210 -2.91 -1.25 -7.81
C ASN A 210 -3.00 -1.98 -6.46
N VAL A 211 -2.97 -3.31 -6.50
CA VAL A 211 -2.92 -4.16 -5.31
C VAL A 211 -1.47 -4.25 -4.82
N CYS A 212 -1.24 -3.95 -3.55
CA CYS A 212 0.06 -3.83 -2.92
C CYS A 212 0.12 -4.89 -1.79
N PRO A 213 0.68 -6.09 -2.04
CA PRO A 213 0.78 -7.17 -1.06
C PRO A 213 1.87 -6.87 -0.02
N MET A 214 1.53 -7.08 1.26
CA MET A 214 2.35 -6.73 2.43
C MET A 214 2.45 -7.91 3.39
N GLY A 215 3.67 -8.40 3.63
CA GLY A 215 3.95 -9.33 4.73
C GLY A 215 4.18 -8.55 6.01
N PHE A 216 3.63 -9.01 7.13
CA PHE A 216 3.81 -8.35 8.42
C PHE A 216 4.48 -9.26 9.45
N PRO A 217 5.36 -8.70 10.27
CA PRO A 217 6.28 -9.49 11.07
C PRO A 217 5.60 -10.00 12.35
N LYS A 218 6.18 -10.97 13.06
CA LYS A 218 5.57 -11.59 14.25
C LYS A 218 5.55 -10.66 15.46
N GLU A 219 6.42 -9.67 15.46
CA GLU A 219 6.63 -8.70 16.53
C GLU A 219 5.48 -7.71 16.67
N ILE A 220 4.50 -7.70 15.75
CA ILE A 220 3.33 -6.82 15.87
C ILE A 220 2.50 -7.13 17.12
N VAL A 221 2.65 -8.31 17.72
CA VAL A 221 2.04 -8.65 19.02
C VAL A 221 2.46 -7.71 20.16
N ASN A 222 3.61 -7.06 20.01
CA ASN A 222 4.15 -6.10 20.97
C ASN A 222 3.83 -4.65 20.61
N TRP A 223 3.16 -4.39 19.49
CA TRP A 223 2.88 -3.04 19.04
C TRP A 223 1.71 -2.43 19.84
N GLU A 224 1.77 -1.11 20.04
CA GLU A 224 0.67 -0.39 20.67
C GLU A 224 -0.62 -0.51 19.86
N ARG A 225 -1.72 -0.79 20.56
CA ARG A 225 -3.04 -1.04 19.98
C ARG A 225 -3.81 0.25 19.77
N ALA A 226 -4.83 0.19 18.92
CA ALA A 226 -5.78 1.28 18.67
C ALA A 226 -5.15 2.64 18.30
N GLN A 227 -3.98 2.59 17.66
CA GLN A 227 -3.28 3.80 17.23
C GLN A 227 -4.03 4.49 16.06
N PRO A 228 -4.06 5.82 16.02
CA PRO A 228 -4.63 6.54 14.88
C PRO A 228 -3.83 6.20 13.61
N TRP A 229 -4.53 5.80 12.56
CA TRP A 229 -3.90 5.34 11.32
C TRP A 229 -4.24 6.23 10.11
N LYS A 230 -5.48 6.73 10.01
CA LYS A 230 -5.98 7.36 8.77
C LYS A 230 -5.27 8.67 8.45
N GLU A 231 -5.31 9.64 9.36
CA GLU A 231 -4.67 10.94 9.14
C GLU A 231 -3.12 10.83 9.05
N PRO A 232 -2.43 10.09 9.95
CA PRO A 232 -0.99 9.87 9.80
C PRO A 232 -0.59 9.16 8.50
N LEU A 233 -1.40 8.25 7.99
CA LEU A 233 -1.22 7.62 6.68
C LEU A 233 -1.29 8.67 5.57
N LEU A 234 -2.39 9.42 5.48
CA LEU A 234 -2.58 10.42 4.41
C LEU A 234 -1.46 11.48 4.44
N ASN A 235 -1.10 11.97 5.63
CA ASN A 235 0.02 12.89 5.80
C ASN A 235 1.34 12.28 5.31
N SER A 236 1.61 11.01 5.64
CA SER A 236 2.81 10.31 5.19
C SER A 236 2.84 10.06 3.68
N LEU A 237 1.70 9.84 3.03
CA LEU A 237 1.60 9.62 1.59
C LEU A 237 1.79 10.92 0.80
N ASN A 238 1.38 12.05 1.38
CA ASN A 238 1.43 13.36 0.74
C ASN A 238 2.69 14.17 1.09
N ALA A 239 3.46 13.73 2.08
CA ALA A 239 4.69 14.39 2.48
C ALA A 239 5.69 14.46 1.31
N PRO A 240 6.41 15.58 1.14
CA PRO A 240 7.52 15.64 0.19
C PRO A 240 8.54 14.55 0.55
N LEU A 241 9.07 13.86 -0.47
CA LEU A 241 10.21 12.99 -0.26
C LEU A 241 11.35 13.83 0.33
N LYS A 242 11.88 13.42 1.48
CA LYS A 242 13.17 13.95 1.93
C LYS A 242 14.19 13.58 0.86
N SER A 243 14.86 14.59 0.30
CA SER A 243 16.00 14.38 -0.58
C SER A 243 17.01 13.53 0.19
N LEU A 244 17.29 12.34 -0.32
CA LEU A 244 18.40 11.51 0.13
C LEU A 244 19.72 12.20 -0.19
#